data_AF-A0A640W508-F1
#
_entry.id   AF-A0A640W508-F1
#
_cell.length_a   1.000
_cell.length_b   1.000
_cell.length_c   1.000
_cell.angle_alpha   90.00
_cell.angle_beta   90.00
_cell.angle_gamma   90.00
#
_symmetry.space_group_name_H-M   'P 1'
#
loop_
_entity.id
_entity.type
_entity.pdbx_description
1 polymer ?
#
loop_
_entity_poly.entity_id
_entity_poly.type
_entity_poly.pdbx_seq_one_letter_code
_entity_poly.pdbx_strand_id
1 'polypeptide(L)'
;MRIGVAIIIFVLLSPSFMVGNGENVTIEGNKLFVGGSGPGNYSRIQDAIDHARNGDTIFVYAGIYKENIEIYNMRDLTITGENMENTIIDGNFNNDDVVSIHYSNGIKLSNFTIRNSGQSYYYSGLGASYLEYCEISNCKFENNFHGIIIYKSSHNKIKNCIFNDLQGQSILITVNSNYNEIKNCQFNYANWTGTYVYKSKENKIIDSTFYSCNIAIDISSSQECQIDGVTVYSCGTGGSVSLFIGESQGVMVQNCNISESKNTGLAVSQSNDIIISDSSFMNDVAGIILYNAYNSQIKNCTVSGSTYSGISIEYSSQDKIIDTVSRDNGYHGILLYYSDSNEVKNCELAGNKYFGIDIYKGEGNNNVRYCTIKENKACGVYLFETKNDVINYNNIINNGWGMFVNNSIADARYNYWGSIFGPLTFGLFGDGIWWTKGSKVSFFPWALAEIK
;
A
#
# COMPACT_ATOMS: atom_id res chain seq x y z
N MET A 1 35.99 27.32 -55.82
CA MET A 1 35.89 26.10 -54.96
C MET A 1 37.05 26.12 -53.98
N ARG A 2 36.78 25.80 -52.71
CA ARG A 2 37.58 26.02 -51.47
C ARG A 2 37.32 27.37 -50.79
N ILE A 3 36.27 27.37 -49.96
CA ILE A 3 35.98 28.37 -48.92
C ILE A 3 36.92 28.04 -47.76
N GLY A 4 37.85 28.94 -47.45
CA GLY A 4 38.70 28.86 -46.27
C GLY A 4 38.02 29.56 -45.09
N VAL A 5 37.75 28.81 -44.03
CA VAL A 5 37.19 29.32 -42.77
C VAL A 5 38.32 30.00 -41.98
N ALA A 6 38.19 31.30 -41.75
CA ALA A 6 39.04 32.04 -40.84
C ALA A 6 38.51 31.88 -39.41
N ILE A 7 39.31 31.27 -38.52
CA ILE A 7 39.02 31.15 -37.10
C ILE A 7 39.37 32.50 -36.44
N ILE A 8 38.36 33.25 -36.03
CA ILE A 8 38.52 34.45 -35.20
C ILE A 8 38.49 34.01 -33.74
N ILE A 9 39.64 34.09 -33.06
CA ILE A 9 39.76 33.87 -31.62
C ILE A 9 39.33 35.16 -30.92
N PHE A 10 38.14 35.15 -30.30
CA PHE A 10 37.75 36.18 -29.34
C PHE A 10 38.38 35.84 -27.98
N VAL A 11 39.36 36.64 -27.56
CA VAL A 11 39.77 36.69 -26.14
C VAL A 11 38.73 37.51 -25.40
N LEU A 12 37.78 36.82 -24.76
CA LEU A 12 36.87 37.45 -23.79
C LEU A 12 37.66 37.75 -22.53
N LEU A 13 37.98 39.02 -22.32
CA LEU A 13 38.34 39.56 -21.00
C LEU A 13 37.10 39.38 -20.11
N SER A 14 37.14 38.43 -19.18
CA SER A 14 36.12 38.33 -18.14
C SER A 14 36.25 39.55 -17.23
N PRO A 15 35.16 40.29 -16.95
CA PRO A 15 35.17 41.18 -15.81
C PRO A 15 35.37 40.32 -14.56
N SER A 16 36.38 40.66 -13.77
CA SER A 16 36.58 40.11 -12.44
C SER A 16 35.32 40.38 -11.60
N PHE A 17 34.46 39.38 -11.50
CA PHE A 17 33.39 39.35 -10.52
C PHE A 17 34.06 39.28 -9.14
N MET A 18 33.92 40.35 -8.36
CA MET A 18 34.09 40.24 -6.93
C MET A 18 33.02 39.26 -6.45
N VAL A 19 33.43 38.07 -6.05
CA VAL A 19 32.64 37.20 -5.20
C VAL A 19 32.55 37.94 -3.86
N GLY A 20 31.50 38.73 -3.69
CA GLY A 20 31.01 39.01 -2.36
C GLY A 20 30.66 37.65 -1.76
N ASN A 21 31.23 37.34 -0.60
CA ASN A 21 30.72 36.26 0.23
C ASN A 21 29.24 36.57 0.48
N GLY A 22 28.37 35.96 -0.31
CA GLY A 22 26.98 35.79 0.06
C GLY A 22 27.01 34.86 1.25
N GLU A 23 27.18 35.44 2.44
CA GLU A 23 26.68 34.81 3.64
C GLU A 23 25.24 34.41 3.29
N ASN A 24 24.96 33.12 3.32
CA ASN A 24 23.58 32.67 3.51
C ASN A 24 23.19 33.24 4.86
N VAL A 25 22.69 34.47 4.86
CA VAL A 25 22.02 35.06 6.01
C VAL A 25 20.79 34.20 6.19
N THR A 26 20.92 33.17 7.03
CA THR A 26 19.76 32.60 7.70
C THR A 26 19.14 33.77 8.43
N ILE A 27 18.09 34.35 7.86
CA ILE A 27 17.23 35.27 8.59
C ILE A 27 16.63 34.39 9.69
N GLU A 28 17.22 34.46 10.89
CA GLU A 28 16.66 33.81 12.05
C GLU A 28 15.33 34.52 12.30
N GLY A 29 14.23 33.85 11.96
CA GLY A 29 12.90 34.43 12.10
C GLY A 29 12.62 34.80 13.55
N ASN A 30 11.75 35.77 13.74
CA ASN A 30 11.34 36.18 15.08
C ASN A 30 10.55 35.06 15.75
N LYS A 31 10.63 35.01 17.08
CA LYS A 31 9.81 34.11 17.88
C LYS A 31 8.61 34.85 18.45
N LEU A 32 7.42 34.42 18.05
CA LEU A 32 6.12 34.91 18.56
C LEU A 32 5.56 33.90 19.57
N PHE A 33 4.82 34.38 20.54
CA PHE A 33 4.27 33.56 21.62
C PHE A 33 2.74 33.75 21.71
N VAL A 34 2.01 32.64 21.80
CA VAL A 34 0.55 32.62 21.94
C VAL A 34 0.17 31.94 23.25
N GLY A 35 -0.73 32.55 24.02
CA GLY A 35 -1.12 32.10 25.36
C GLY A 35 -0.09 32.45 26.43
N GLY A 36 -0.17 31.79 27.59
CA GLY A 36 0.71 32.08 28.74
C GLY A 36 0.50 33.47 29.35
N SER A 37 1.37 33.86 30.30
CA SER A 37 1.28 35.11 31.07
C SER A 37 2.36 36.15 30.71
N GLY A 38 3.13 35.92 29.66
CA GLY A 38 4.24 36.80 29.25
C GLY A 38 3.76 38.11 28.60
N PRO A 39 4.49 39.22 28.78
CA PRO A 39 4.16 40.48 28.13
C PRO A 39 4.30 40.36 26.60
N GLY A 40 3.31 40.86 25.86
CA GLY A 40 3.32 40.84 24.40
C GLY A 40 2.90 39.51 23.76
N ASN A 41 2.51 38.51 24.56
CA ASN A 41 1.95 37.27 24.03
C ASN A 41 0.58 37.54 23.38
N TYR A 42 0.35 36.91 22.24
CA TYR A 42 -0.96 36.89 21.59
C TYR A 42 -1.91 36.00 22.39
N SER A 43 -3.20 36.35 22.40
CA SER A 43 -4.25 35.49 22.97
C SER A 43 -4.80 34.47 21.98
N ARG A 44 -4.60 34.71 20.68
CA ARG A 44 -5.10 33.93 19.55
C ARG A 44 -3.96 33.48 18.64
N ILE A 45 -4.08 32.28 18.08
CA ILE A 45 -3.08 31.73 17.15
C ILE A 45 -3.13 32.51 15.84
N GLN A 46 -4.34 32.83 15.33
CA GLN A 46 -4.48 33.56 14.08
C GLN A 46 -3.83 34.94 14.14
N ASP A 47 -4.03 35.68 15.25
CA ASP A 47 -3.42 37.00 15.40
C ASP A 47 -1.89 36.92 15.34
N ALA A 48 -1.26 35.85 15.86
CA ALA A 48 0.18 35.66 15.73
C ALA A 48 0.61 35.33 14.29
N ILE A 49 -0.19 34.53 13.57
CA ILE A 49 0.05 34.20 12.16
C ILE A 49 -0.04 35.47 11.30
N ASP A 50 -1.05 36.31 11.51
CA ASP A 50 -1.27 37.56 10.77
C ASP A 50 -0.11 38.56 10.95
N HIS A 51 0.59 38.51 12.10
CA HIS A 51 1.78 39.32 12.37
C HIS A 51 3.09 38.67 11.91
N ALA A 52 3.10 37.35 11.69
CA ALA A 52 4.29 36.61 11.35
C ALA A 52 4.80 36.95 9.94
N ARG A 53 6.10 36.76 9.75
CA ARG A 53 6.79 36.85 8.46
C ARG A 53 7.38 35.50 8.10
N ASN A 54 7.81 35.38 6.85
CA ASN A 54 8.50 34.18 6.39
C ASN A 54 9.71 33.87 7.28
N GLY A 55 9.86 32.60 7.66
CA GLY A 55 10.92 32.13 8.56
C GLY A 55 10.63 32.27 10.06
N ASP A 56 9.57 32.99 10.47
CA ASP A 56 9.24 33.18 11.89
C ASP A 56 8.82 31.85 12.56
N THR A 57 8.90 31.84 13.89
CA THR A 57 8.43 30.73 14.73
C THR A 57 7.35 31.20 15.70
N ILE A 58 6.21 30.54 15.70
CA ILE A 58 5.11 30.75 16.63
C ILE A 58 5.12 29.59 17.65
N PHE A 59 5.33 29.93 18.91
CA PHE A 59 5.22 28.99 20.03
C PHE A 59 3.87 29.19 20.75
N VAL A 60 3.09 28.12 20.88
CA VAL A 60 1.75 28.16 21.47
C VAL A 60 1.77 27.40 22.80
N TYR A 61 1.54 28.11 23.91
CA TYR A 61 1.44 27.50 25.24
C TYR A 61 0.21 26.59 25.34
N ALA A 62 0.26 25.60 26.23
CA ALA A 62 -0.86 24.70 26.49
C ALA A 62 -2.15 25.48 26.81
N GLY A 63 -3.26 25.05 26.21
CA GLY A 63 -4.55 25.73 26.25
C GLY A 63 -5.50 25.23 25.15
N ILE A 64 -6.75 25.66 25.24
CA ILE A 64 -7.77 25.39 24.22
C ILE A 64 -8.02 26.67 23.43
N TYR A 65 -7.69 26.64 22.15
CA TYR A 65 -7.84 27.74 21.20
C TYR A 65 -9.02 27.43 20.29
N LYS A 66 -10.15 28.08 20.55
CA LYS A 66 -11.39 27.90 19.76
C LYS A 66 -11.34 28.78 18.52
N GLU A 67 -10.75 28.27 17.46
CA GLU A 67 -10.41 29.03 16.25
C GLU A 67 -10.46 28.12 15.02
N ASN A 68 -10.71 28.73 13.86
CA ASN A 68 -10.40 28.17 12.56
C ASN A 68 -9.18 28.95 12.04
N ILE A 69 -8.08 28.26 11.75
CA ILE A 69 -6.78 28.87 11.44
C ILE A 69 -6.57 28.90 9.92
N GLU A 70 -6.11 30.03 9.40
CA GLU A 70 -5.77 30.21 7.99
C GLU A 70 -4.29 30.62 7.84
N ILE A 71 -3.55 29.84 7.04
CA ILE A 71 -2.17 30.13 6.64
C ILE A 71 -2.15 30.25 5.11
N TYR A 72 -1.85 31.44 4.62
CA TYR A 72 -1.91 31.74 3.19
C TYR A 72 -0.63 32.42 2.71
N ASN A 73 -0.04 31.91 1.63
CA ASN A 73 1.13 32.50 0.96
C ASN A 73 2.34 32.72 1.89
N MET A 74 2.57 31.78 2.81
CA MET A 74 3.68 31.83 3.77
C MET A 74 4.82 30.90 3.37
N ARG A 75 6.04 31.25 3.79
CA ARG A 75 7.24 30.44 3.58
C ARG A 75 7.99 30.21 4.88
N ASP A 76 8.41 28.97 5.10
CA ASP A 76 9.29 28.58 6.22
C ASP A 76 8.75 28.96 7.61
N LEU A 77 7.43 29.09 7.77
CA LEU A 77 6.79 29.39 9.05
C LEU A 77 6.74 28.13 9.92
N THR A 78 7.22 28.23 11.15
CA THR A 78 7.10 27.16 12.15
C THR A 78 6.04 27.51 13.18
N ILE A 79 5.09 26.61 13.41
CA ILE A 79 4.05 26.72 14.44
C ILE A 79 4.12 25.46 15.29
N THR A 80 4.45 25.63 16.57
CA THR A 80 4.58 24.51 17.51
C THR A 80 3.77 24.76 18.77
N GLY A 81 2.95 23.80 19.13
CA GLY A 81 2.37 23.72 20.45
C GLY A 81 3.40 23.32 21.49
N GLU A 82 3.09 23.58 22.76
CA GLU A 82 3.90 23.15 23.89
C GLU A 82 3.92 21.62 24.02
N ASN A 83 2.77 20.99 23.78
CA ASN A 83 2.60 19.53 23.72
C ASN A 83 1.24 19.17 23.09
N MET A 84 1.17 18.00 22.44
CA MET A 84 -0.06 17.55 21.76
C MET A 84 -1.22 17.24 22.71
N GLU A 85 -0.94 16.89 23.97
CA GLU A 85 -1.98 16.50 24.94
C GLU A 85 -2.84 17.67 25.41
N ASN A 86 -2.24 18.85 25.55
CA ASN A 86 -2.89 20.02 26.17
C ASN A 86 -2.90 21.27 25.30
N THR A 87 -2.28 21.25 24.10
CA THR A 87 -2.35 22.37 23.15
C THR A 87 -3.35 22.02 22.06
N ILE A 88 -4.56 22.59 22.15
CA ILE A 88 -5.72 22.15 21.37
C ILE A 88 -6.20 23.28 20.47
N ILE A 89 -6.27 23.02 19.16
CA ILE A 89 -7.00 23.85 18.20
C ILE A 89 -8.37 23.21 18.00
N ASP A 90 -9.42 23.94 18.36
CA ASP A 90 -10.80 23.45 18.41
C ASP A 90 -11.67 24.26 17.43
N GLY A 91 -12.04 23.65 16.30
CA GLY A 91 -12.86 24.28 15.27
C GLY A 91 -14.33 24.46 15.66
N ASN A 92 -14.73 23.99 16.85
CA ASN A 92 -16.05 24.18 17.44
C ASN A 92 -17.23 23.76 16.53
N PHE A 93 -17.00 22.78 15.64
CA PHE A 93 -17.96 22.29 14.63
C PHE A 93 -18.48 23.35 13.68
N ASN A 94 -17.71 24.42 13.48
CA ASN A 94 -18.00 25.37 12.41
C ASN A 94 -17.93 24.61 11.09
N ASN A 95 -18.77 24.97 10.11
CA ASN A 95 -18.80 24.37 8.78
C ASN A 95 -17.56 24.77 7.96
N ASP A 96 -16.38 24.40 8.45
CA ASP A 96 -15.07 24.75 7.94
C ASP A 96 -14.01 23.75 8.43
N ASP A 97 -12.83 23.82 7.83
CA ASP A 97 -11.63 23.15 8.31
C ASP A 97 -11.15 23.77 9.63
N VAL A 98 -10.50 23.00 10.50
CA VAL A 98 -9.90 23.56 11.75
C VAL A 98 -8.62 24.34 11.42
N VAL A 99 -7.81 23.83 10.51
CA VAL A 99 -6.59 24.48 10.00
C VAL A 99 -6.58 24.40 8.47
N SER A 100 -6.49 25.55 7.82
CA SER A 100 -6.41 25.69 6.37
C SER A 100 -5.04 26.24 5.97
N ILE A 101 -4.32 25.52 5.12
CA ILE A 101 -3.02 25.93 4.60
C ILE A 101 -3.09 26.00 3.08
N HIS A 102 -2.76 27.15 2.52
CA HIS A 102 -2.88 27.38 1.08
C HIS A 102 -1.67 28.13 0.51
N TYR A 103 -1.24 27.73 -0.70
CA TYR A 103 -0.17 28.39 -1.48
C TYR A 103 1.11 28.66 -0.68
N SER A 104 1.48 27.73 0.20
CA SER A 104 2.54 27.92 1.17
C SER A 104 3.63 26.86 1.03
N ASN A 105 4.87 27.19 1.42
CA ASN A 105 6.02 26.31 1.27
C ASN A 105 6.80 26.22 2.59
N GLY A 106 7.30 25.04 2.95
CA GLY A 106 8.17 24.88 4.12
C GLY A 106 7.47 25.11 5.46
N ILE A 107 6.13 25.06 5.51
CA ILE A 107 5.36 25.23 6.75
C ILE A 107 5.57 24.02 7.65
N LYS A 108 5.87 24.27 8.92
CA LYS A 108 6.00 23.23 9.94
C LYS A 108 4.93 23.43 11.00
N LEU A 109 4.02 22.47 11.17
CA LEU A 109 3.00 22.47 12.21
C LEU A 109 3.18 21.26 13.10
N SER A 110 3.34 21.45 14.41
CA SER A 110 3.59 20.33 15.31
C SER A 110 3.05 20.51 16.72
N ASN A 111 2.88 19.38 17.44
CA ASN A 111 2.54 19.33 18.86
C ASN A 111 1.14 19.88 19.21
N PHE A 112 0.13 19.54 18.39
CA PHE A 112 -1.26 19.95 18.63
C PHE A 112 -2.23 18.76 18.64
N THR A 113 -3.30 18.89 19.43
CA THR A 113 -4.57 18.23 19.11
C THR A 113 -5.40 19.15 18.23
N ILE A 114 -5.90 18.65 17.10
CA ILE A 114 -6.72 19.38 16.12
C ILE A 114 -8.06 18.67 16.01
N ARG A 115 -9.16 19.35 16.40
CA ARG A 115 -10.46 18.68 16.56
C ARG A 115 -11.67 19.54 16.22
N ASN A 116 -12.80 18.84 16.08
CA ASN A 116 -14.13 19.41 15.91
C ASN A 116 -14.25 20.28 14.63
N SER A 117 -13.79 19.76 13.49
CA SER A 117 -14.09 20.34 12.17
C SER A 117 -15.59 20.36 11.88
N GLY A 118 -15.97 21.00 10.77
CA GLY A 118 -17.29 20.80 10.18
C GLY A 118 -17.58 19.32 9.92
N GLN A 119 -18.86 18.93 9.98
CA GLN A 119 -19.31 17.52 9.96
C GLN A 119 -19.88 17.14 8.59
N SER A 120 -19.12 17.43 7.53
CA SER A 120 -19.45 17.12 6.13
C SER A 120 -18.17 16.78 5.37
N TYR A 121 -18.30 16.10 4.23
CA TYR A 121 -17.18 15.63 3.39
C TYR A 121 -16.30 16.73 2.78
N TYR A 122 -16.65 18.00 3.00
CA TYR A 122 -15.84 19.14 2.61
C TYR A 122 -14.81 19.56 3.66
N TYR A 123 -14.95 19.08 4.90
CA TYR A 123 -14.24 19.63 6.05
C TYR A 123 -13.32 18.61 6.70
N SER A 124 -12.28 19.11 7.33
CA SER A 124 -11.16 18.35 7.85
C SER A 124 -10.55 19.01 9.08
N GLY A 125 -9.78 18.24 9.84
CA GLY A 125 -8.90 18.82 10.85
C GLY A 125 -7.85 19.73 10.20
N LEU A 126 -7.28 19.31 9.07
CA LEU A 126 -6.36 20.14 8.29
C LEU A 126 -6.61 20.02 6.78
N GLY A 127 -7.03 21.13 6.17
CA GLY A 127 -7.16 21.29 4.73
C GLY A 127 -5.90 21.91 4.13
N ALA A 128 -5.29 21.25 3.16
CA ALA A 128 -4.06 21.70 2.52
C ALA A 128 -4.23 21.75 0.99
N SER A 129 -3.94 22.90 0.39
CA SER A 129 -3.85 23.00 -1.06
C SER A 129 -2.69 23.85 -1.59
N TYR A 130 -2.05 23.38 -2.67
CA TYR A 130 -0.86 24.02 -3.25
C TYR A 130 0.29 24.17 -2.23
N LEU A 131 0.54 23.13 -1.42
CA LEU A 131 1.66 23.07 -0.48
C LEU A 131 2.87 22.37 -1.09
N GLU A 132 4.05 22.87 -0.76
CA GLU A 132 5.32 22.22 -1.08
C GLU A 132 6.26 22.17 0.13
N TYR A 133 6.91 21.03 0.34
CA TYR A 133 7.94 20.85 1.38
C TYR A 133 7.48 21.15 2.82
N CYS A 134 6.19 21.05 3.10
CA CYS A 134 5.64 21.26 4.44
C CYS A 134 5.72 19.99 5.29
N GLU A 135 5.72 20.16 6.61
CA GLU A 135 5.71 19.08 7.59
C GLU A 135 4.62 19.28 8.64
N ILE A 136 3.76 18.27 8.79
CA ILE A 136 2.81 18.15 9.90
C ILE A 136 3.30 17.01 10.78
N SER A 137 3.65 17.27 12.04
CA SER A 137 4.25 16.25 12.87
C SER A 137 3.83 16.28 14.34
N ASN A 138 3.77 15.10 14.97
CA ASN A 138 3.39 14.94 16.38
C ASN A 138 2.04 15.62 16.70
N CYS A 139 1.03 15.36 15.86
CA CYS A 139 -0.30 15.91 16.01
C CYS A 139 -1.34 14.81 16.19
N LYS A 140 -2.41 15.13 16.93
CA LYS A 140 -3.57 14.27 17.15
C LYS A 140 -4.79 14.85 16.45
N PHE A 141 -5.49 14.05 15.64
CA PHE A 141 -6.70 14.44 14.93
C PHE A 141 -7.89 13.67 15.48
N GLU A 142 -8.86 14.38 16.06
CA GLU A 142 -10.00 13.76 16.74
C GLU A 142 -11.31 14.45 16.38
N ASN A 143 -12.38 13.66 16.24
CA ASN A 143 -13.74 14.17 16.04
C ASN A 143 -13.86 15.19 14.89
N ASN A 144 -13.07 14.98 13.85
CA ASN A 144 -13.17 15.69 12.58
C ASN A 144 -13.92 14.81 11.58
N PHE A 145 -14.46 15.41 10.53
CA PHE A 145 -14.99 14.63 9.42
C PHE A 145 -13.83 13.93 8.69
N HIS A 146 -12.93 14.68 8.06
CA HIS A 146 -11.63 14.20 7.60
C HIS A 146 -10.51 14.56 8.58
N GLY A 147 -9.42 13.79 8.61
CA GLY A 147 -8.24 14.17 9.40
C GLY A 147 -7.44 15.25 8.66
N ILE A 148 -6.79 14.86 7.58
CA ILE A 148 -6.03 15.76 6.69
C ILE A 148 -6.47 15.57 5.24
N ILE A 149 -6.70 16.65 4.51
CA ILE A 149 -6.89 16.66 3.05
C ILE A 149 -5.70 17.35 2.38
N ILE A 150 -5.05 16.67 1.44
CA ILE A 150 -3.95 17.17 0.63
C ILE A 150 -4.41 17.23 -0.83
N TYR A 151 -4.51 18.44 -1.39
CA TYR A 151 -4.92 18.68 -2.77
C TYR A 151 -3.86 19.47 -3.55
N LYS A 152 -3.48 19.03 -4.75
CA LYS A 152 -2.45 19.66 -5.59
C LYS A 152 -1.18 20.07 -4.82
N SER A 153 -0.71 19.22 -3.93
CA SER A 153 0.40 19.54 -3.02
C SER A 153 1.44 18.43 -3.03
N SER A 154 2.72 18.79 -3.09
CA SER A 154 3.81 17.81 -3.30
C SER A 154 4.95 17.94 -2.30
N HIS A 155 5.72 16.86 -2.11
CA HIS A 155 6.89 16.83 -1.22
C HIS A 155 6.59 17.12 0.26
N ASN A 156 5.36 16.89 0.72
CA ASN A 156 4.97 17.14 2.11
C ASN A 156 5.15 15.89 2.98
N LYS A 157 5.32 16.11 4.28
CA LYS A 157 5.54 15.06 5.28
C LYS A 157 4.46 15.11 6.36
N ILE A 158 3.84 13.98 6.65
CA ILE A 158 2.95 13.79 7.79
C ILE A 158 3.58 12.71 8.68
N LYS A 159 3.99 13.07 9.90
CA LYS A 159 4.83 12.18 10.73
C LYS A 159 4.41 12.08 12.18
N ASN A 160 4.45 10.87 12.74
CA ASN A 160 4.17 10.64 14.16
C ASN A 160 2.79 11.19 14.58
N CYS A 161 1.80 11.13 13.68
CA CYS A 161 0.47 11.65 13.94
C CYS A 161 -0.49 10.53 14.35
N ILE A 162 -1.48 10.86 15.15
CA ILE A 162 -2.53 9.94 15.62
C ILE A 162 -3.88 10.42 15.08
N PHE A 163 -4.62 9.52 14.45
CA PHE A 163 -5.96 9.78 13.92
C PHE A 163 -6.96 8.86 14.62
N ASN A 164 -7.93 9.45 15.32
CA ASN A 164 -8.92 8.69 16.10
C ASN A 164 -10.34 9.05 15.68
N ASP A 165 -11.15 8.01 15.47
CA ASP A 165 -12.62 8.10 15.38
C ASP A 165 -13.08 9.14 14.34
N LEU A 166 -12.57 9.02 13.12
CA LEU A 166 -12.87 9.94 12.03
C LEU A 166 -14.03 9.44 11.17
N GLN A 167 -14.95 10.35 10.83
CA GLN A 167 -16.16 9.99 10.08
C GLN A 167 -15.92 9.71 8.60
N GLY A 168 -14.89 10.33 8.02
CA GLY A 168 -14.47 10.17 6.63
C GLY A 168 -13.10 9.51 6.52
N GLN A 169 -12.27 9.99 5.59
CA GLN A 169 -10.87 9.57 5.52
C GLN A 169 -10.02 10.20 6.62
N SER A 170 -9.08 9.43 7.19
CA SER A 170 -8.08 10.02 8.10
C SER A 170 -7.08 10.88 7.36
N ILE A 171 -6.55 10.40 6.23
CA ILE A 171 -5.79 11.22 5.29
C ILE A 171 -6.31 10.98 3.88
N LEU A 172 -6.61 12.06 3.16
CA LEU A 172 -6.94 12.07 1.75
C LEU A 172 -5.86 12.81 0.96
N ILE A 173 -5.10 12.08 0.14
CA ILE A 173 -4.16 12.64 -0.83
C ILE A 173 -4.81 12.57 -2.21
N THR A 174 -5.09 13.71 -2.82
CA THR A 174 -5.92 13.75 -4.02
C THR A 174 -5.40 14.72 -5.07
N VAL A 175 -5.55 14.32 -6.34
CA VAL A 175 -5.32 15.09 -7.58
C VAL A 175 -4.01 15.88 -7.60
N ASN A 176 -3.04 15.36 -8.35
CA ASN A 176 -1.72 16.00 -8.55
C ASN A 176 -0.99 16.29 -7.22
N SER A 177 -1.18 15.43 -6.22
CA SER A 177 -0.51 15.55 -4.93
C SER A 177 0.57 14.49 -4.82
N ASN A 178 1.77 14.79 -5.31
CA ASN A 178 2.81 13.78 -5.56
C ASN A 178 3.93 13.83 -4.52
N TYR A 179 4.71 12.76 -4.39
CA TYR A 179 5.91 12.74 -3.54
C TYR A 179 5.65 13.05 -2.06
N ASN A 180 4.42 12.83 -1.56
CA ASN A 180 4.12 13.04 -0.14
C ASN A 180 4.44 11.78 0.65
N GLU A 181 4.87 11.96 1.90
CA GLU A 181 5.27 10.89 2.81
C GLU A 181 4.42 10.93 4.08
N ILE A 182 3.71 9.83 4.34
CA ILE A 182 3.04 9.54 5.62
C ILE A 182 3.91 8.53 6.35
N LYS A 183 4.40 8.87 7.53
CA LYS A 183 5.35 8.03 8.26
C LYS A 183 5.07 7.93 9.76
N ASN A 184 5.19 6.73 10.33
CA ASN A 184 5.02 6.49 11.76
C ASN A 184 3.68 6.98 12.32
N CYS A 185 2.60 6.89 11.53
CA CYS A 185 1.29 7.38 11.94
C CYS A 185 0.42 6.22 12.46
N GLN A 186 -0.49 6.52 13.39
CA GLN A 186 -1.46 5.59 13.91
C GLN A 186 -2.88 6.00 13.48
N PHE A 187 -3.60 5.07 12.87
CA PHE A 187 -4.95 5.25 12.36
C PHE A 187 -5.91 4.31 13.10
N ASN A 188 -6.77 4.87 13.95
CA ASN A 188 -7.71 4.11 14.75
C ASN A 188 -9.14 4.47 14.30
N TYR A 189 -9.89 3.46 13.84
CA TYR A 189 -11.31 3.59 13.55
C TYR A 189 -11.66 4.68 12.52
N ALA A 190 -11.12 4.57 11.31
CA ALA A 190 -11.57 5.39 10.18
C ALA A 190 -12.86 4.80 9.58
N ASN A 191 -13.95 5.55 9.57
CA ASN A 191 -15.24 5.08 9.04
C ASN A 191 -15.23 4.86 7.52
N TRP A 192 -14.39 5.58 6.77
CA TRP A 192 -14.20 5.36 5.32
C TRP A 192 -12.85 4.71 5.01
N THR A 193 -11.77 5.50 5.06
CA THR A 193 -10.43 5.01 4.72
C THR A 193 -9.41 5.60 5.68
N GLY A 194 -8.44 4.83 6.15
CA GLY A 194 -7.31 5.38 6.89
C GLY A 194 -6.53 6.35 6.00
N THR A 195 -5.95 5.87 4.91
CA THR A 195 -5.30 6.71 3.90
C THR A 195 -5.86 6.44 2.51
N TYR A 196 -6.37 7.47 1.83
CA TYR A 196 -6.82 7.37 0.45
C TYR A 196 -5.91 8.21 -0.47
N VAL A 197 -5.26 7.57 -1.44
CA VAL A 197 -4.46 8.20 -2.49
C VAL A 197 -5.19 8.10 -3.81
N TYR A 198 -5.53 9.25 -4.41
CA TYR A 198 -6.29 9.34 -5.66
C TYR A 198 -5.62 10.25 -6.68
N LYS A 199 -5.50 9.77 -7.94
CA LYS A 199 -4.98 10.55 -9.07
C LYS A 199 -3.66 11.26 -8.77
N SER A 200 -2.75 10.54 -8.15
CA SER A 200 -1.47 11.06 -7.67
C SER A 200 -0.34 10.05 -7.87
N LYS A 201 0.91 10.48 -7.67
CA LYS A 201 2.09 9.66 -7.96
C LYS A 201 3.13 9.70 -6.85
N GLU A 202 3.88 8.62 -6.72
CA GLU A 202 5.09 8.55 -5.89
C GLU A 202 4.84 8.93 -4.41
N ASN A 203 3.63 8.70 -3.91
CA ASN A 203 3.31 8.89 -2.49
C ASN A 203 3.71 7.66 -1.69
N LYS A 204 4.13 7.87 -0.45
CA LYS A 204 4.65 6.83 0.42
C LYS A 204 3.90 6.77 1.74
N ILE A 205 3.53 5.56 2.16
CA ILE A 205 2.92 5.27 3.46
C ILE A 205 3.86 4.28 4.15
N ILE A 206 4.54 4.73 5.19
CA ILE A 206 5.70 4.06 5.77
C ILE A 206 5.51 3.84 7.27
N ASP A 207 5.89 2.68 7.79
CA ASP A 207 6.02 2.38 9.22
C ASP A 207 4.76 2.76 10.04
N SER A 208 3.58 2.67 9.41
CA SER A 208 2.32 3.16 9.98
C SER A 208 1.38 2.02 10.37
N THR A 209 0.50 2.26 11.35
CA THR A 209 -0.41 1.24 11.88
C THR A 209 -1.87 1.63 11.65
N PHE A 210 -2.66 0.70 11.12
CA PHE A 210 -4.10 0.85 10.88
C PHE A 210 -4.87 -0.18 11.70
N TYR A 211 -5.81 0.30 12.50
CA TYR A 211 -6.60 -0.52 13.40
C TYR A 211 -8.10 -0.26 13.21
N SER A 212 -8.84 -1.33 12.87
CA SER A 212 -10.31 -1.30 12.75
C SER A 212 -10.87 -0.21 11.82
N CYS A 213 -10.12 0.17 10.78
CA CYS A 213 -10.60 1.03 9.70
C CYS A 213 -11.53 0.25 8.77
N ASN A 214 -12.48 0.93 8.13
CA ASN A 214 -13.29 0.34 7.06
C ASN A 214 -12.40 -0.12 5.90
N ILE A 215 -11.63 0.79 5.29
CA ILE A 215 -10.46 0.46 4.47
C ILE A 215 -9.22 1.05 5.17
N ALA A 216 -8.13 0.29 5.28
CA ALA A 216 -6.89 0.83 5.86
C ALA A 216 -6.22 1.79 4.86
N ILE A 217 -5.94 1.29 3.66
CA ILE A 217 -5.32 2.07 2.59
C ILE A 217 -6.03 1.79 1.27
N ASP A 218 -6.38 2.85 0.56
CA ASP A 218 -6.89 2.83 -0.81
C ASP A 218 -5.92 3.62 -1.70
N ILE A 219 -5.40 2.99 -2.75
CA ILE A 219 -4.62 3.66 -3.80
C ILE A 219 -5.38 3.45 -5.12
N SER A 220 -6.02 4.51 -5.61
CA SER A 220 -6.83 4.47 -6.82
C SER A 220 -6.35 5.45 -7.89
N SER A 221 -6.35 5.00 -9.15
CA SER A 221 -5.93 5.80 -10.31
C SER A 221 -4.56 6.47 -10.13
N SER A 222 -3.62 5.79 -9.48
CA SER A 222 -2.36 6.37 -9.01
C SER A 222 -1.15 5.56 -9.49
N GLN A 223 0.03 6.15 -9.44
CA GLN A 223 1.25 5.53 -10.00
C GLN A 223 2.40 5.55 -9.02
N GLU A 224 3.22 4.50 -9.03
CA GLU A 224 4.52 4.44 -8.35
C GLU A 224 4.46 4.73 -6.84
N CYS A 225 3.30 4.50 -6.22
CA CYS A 225 3.10 4.69 -4.78
C CYS A 225 3.67 3.50 -3.99
N GLN A 226 4.06 3.75 -2.75
CA GLN A 226 4.74 2.77 -1.89
C GLN A 226 4.00 2.61 -0.55
N ILE A 227 3.76 1.37 -0.16
CA ILE A 227 3.28 0.96 1.16
C ILE A 227 4.38 0.09 1.75
N ASP A 228 5.05 0.57 2.79
CA ASP A 228 6.26 -0.07 3.34
C ASP A 228 6.22 -0.15 4.87
N GLY A 229 6.47 -1.33 5.44
CA GLY A 229 6.55 -1.49 6.89
C GLY A 229 5.22 -1.27 7.61
N VAL A 230 4.08 -1.35 6.88
CA VAL A 230 2.76 -1.05 7.43
C VAL A 230 2.17 -2.25 8.15
N THR A 231 1.57 -2.00 9.32
CA THR A 231 0.77 -2.99 10.05
C THR A 231 -0.72 -2.65 9.90
N VAL A 232 -1.50 -3.61 9.41
CA VAL A 232 -2.96 -3.52 9.31
C VAL A 232 -3.58 -4.62 10.16
N TYR A 233 -4.46 -4.23 11.08
CA TYR A 233 -5.14 -5.16 11.97
C TYR A 233 -6.64 -4.90 12.01
N SER A 234 -7.42 -5.97 11.81
CA SER A 234 -8.88 -5.95 11.96
C SER A 234 -9.61 -4.90 11.09
N CYS A 235 -9.02 -4.51 9.96
CA CYS A 235 -9.62 -3.59 8.99
C CYS A 235 -10.51 -4.35 7.97
N GLY A 236 -11.11 -3.66 7.00
CA GLY A 236 -12.06 -4.26 6.06
C GLY A 236 -13.48 -4.36 6.63
N THR A 237 -13.84 -3.49 7.58
CA THR A 237 -15.16 -3.52 8.21
C THR A 237 -16.27 -3.15 7.22
N GLY A 238 -17.53 -3.48 7.52
CA GLY A 238 -18.65 -3.20 6.60
C GLY A 238 -18.62 -3.99 5.28
N GLY A 239 -17.75 -4.99 5.16
CA GLY A 239 -17.59 -5.81 3.95
C GLY A 239 -16.55 -5.27 2.97
N SER A 240 -15.82 -4.21 3.30
CA SER A 240 -14.73 -3.68 2.47
C SER A 240 -13.44 -4.47 2.61
N VAL A 241 -12.48 -4.28 1.71
CA VAL A 241 -11.13 -4.87 1.80
C VAL A 241 -10.24 -4.05 2.74
N SER A 242 -9.18 -4.64 3.28
CA SER A 242 -8.23 -3.92 4.14
C SER A 242 -7.30 -3.01 3.35
N LEU A 243 -6.67 -3.54 2.29
CA LEU A 243 -5.87 -2.77 1.34
C LEU A 243 -6.49 -2.87 -0.06
N PHE A 244 -6.67 -1.73 -0.73
CA PHE A 244 -7.18 -1.68 -2.10
C PHE A 244 -6.21 -0.94 -3.03
N ILE A 245 -5.93 -1.54 -4.18
CA ILE A 245 -5.18 -0.92 -5.28
C ILE A 245 -6.03 -1.02 -6.55
N GLY A 246 -6.54 0.11 -7.04
CA GLY A 246 -7.45 0.16 -8.19
C GLY A 246 -6.93 1.03 -9.33
N GLU A 247 -7.05 0.57 -10.57
CA GLU A 247 -6.70 1.36 -11.77
C GLU A 247 -5.31 2.00 -11.71
N SER A 248 -4.34 1.31 -11.12
CA SER A 248 -3.04 1.86 -10.73
C SER A 248 -1.87 1.12 -11.38
N GLN A 249 -0.71 1.77 -11.42
CA GLN A 249 0.50 1.20 -12.02
C GLN A 249 1.71 1.32 -11.10
N GLY A 250 2.53 0.28 -11.02
CA GLY A 250 3.82 0.36 -10.35
C GLY A 250 3.74 0.55 -8.84
N VAL A 251 2.60 0.21 -8.22
CA VAL A 251 2.44 0.32 -6.75
C VAL A 251 3.19 -0.84 -6.09
N MET A 252 3.91 -0.52 -5.02
CA MET A 252 4.71 -1.46 -4.25
C MET A 252 4.14 -1.60 -2.84
N VAL A 253 3.92 -2.83 -2.40
CA VAL A 253 3.53 -3.22 -1.03
C VAL A 253 4.62 -4.13 -0.49
N GLN A 254 5.41 -3.66 0.48
CA GLN A 254 6.55 -4.40 1.00
C GLN A 254 6.68 -4.35 2.52
N ASN A 255 7.26 -5.39 3.12
CA ASN A 255 7.52 -5.46 4.57
C ASN A 255 6.26 -5.25 5.44
N CYS A 256 5.09 -5.61 4.94
CA CYS A 256 3.81 -5.33 5.60
C CYS A 256 3.29 -6.54 6.36
N ASN A 257 2.55 -6.28 7.45
CA ASN A 257 1.82 -7.29 8.19
C ASN A 257 0.31 -6.96 8.20
N ILE A 258 -0.47 -7.73 7.46
CA ILE A 258 -1.92 -7.60 7.35
C ILE A 258 -2.53 -8.80 8.07
N SER A 259 -3.46 -8.54 8.98
CA SER A 259 -4.07 -9.61 9.75
C SER A 259 -5.49 -9.32 10.24
N GLU A 260 -6.24 -10.40 10.40
CA GLU A 260 -7.62 -10.42 10.88
C GLU A 260 -8.56 -9.50 10.07
N SER A 261 -8.26 -9.31 8.79
CA SER A 261 -9.10 -8.54 7.88
C SER A 261 -10.50 -9.13 7.87
N LYS A 262 -11.51 -8.27 8.04
CA LYS A 262 -12.93 -8.67 8.07
C LYS A 262 -13.48 -9.03 6.68
N ASN A 263 -12.68 -8.82 5.64
CA ASN A 263 -12.86 -9.35 4.29
C ASN A 263 -11.47 -9.72 3.73
N THR A 264 -11.11 -9.27 2.51
CA THR A 264 -9.80 -9.50 1.89
C THR A 264 -8.70 -8.67 2.53
N GLY A 265 -7.53 -9.28 2.75
CA GLY A 265 -6.31 -8.60 3.20
C GLY A 265 -5.82 -7.55 2.19
N LEU A 266 -5.59 -7.96 0.95
CA LEU A 266 -5.23 -7.07 -0.17
C LEU A 266 -5.99 -7.44 -1.43
N ALA A 267 -6.65 -6.46 -2.04
CA ALA A 267 -7.26 -6.58 -3.36
C ALA A 267 -6.65 -5.59 -4.34
N VAL A 268 -6.25 -6.10 -5.50
CA VAL A 268 -5.75 -5.35 -6.65
C VAL A 268 -6.76 -5.50 -7.78
N SER A 269 -7.15 -4.39 -8.41
CA SER A 269 -8.15 -4.38 -9.48
C SER A 269 -7.70 -3.51 -10.64
N GLN A 270 -7.76 -4.06 -11.86
CA GLN A 270 -7.48 -3.34 -13.12
C GLN A 270 -6.15 -2.58 -13.09
N SER A 271 -5.10 -3.23 -12.57
CA SER A 271 -3.83 -2.59 -12.26
C SER A 271 -2.66 -3.40 -12.81
N ASN A 272 -1.55 -2.74 -13.10
CA ASN A 272 -0.39 -3.41 -13.71
C ASN A 272 0.92 -3.06 -13.02
N ASP A 273 1.91 -3.93 -13.19
CA ASP A 273 3.24 -3.78 -12.60
C ASP A 273 3.20 -3.65 -11.06
N ILE A 274 2.26 -4.35 -10.40
CA ILE A 274 2.13 -4.31 -8.94
C ILE A 274 3.14 -5.26 -8.31
N ILE A 275 3.84 -4.80 -7.27
CA ILE A 275 4.82 -5.60 -6.54
C ILE A 275 4.34 -5.75 -5.11
N ILE A 276 4.12 -6.98 -4.67
CA ILE A 276 3.78 -7.34 -3.30
C ILE A 276 4.93 -8.23 -2.81
N SER A 277 5.72 -7.78 -1.83
CA SER A 277 6.86 -8.56 -1.36
C SER A 277 7.08 -8.55 0.13
N ASP A 278 7.78 -9.57 0.64
CA ASP A 278 8.31 -9.61 2.01
C ASP A 278 7.22 -9.33 3.07
N SER A 279 5.98 -9.77 2.82
CA SER A 279 4.79 -9.41 3.60
C SER A 279 4.00 -10.62 4.09
N SER A 280 3.27 -10.46 5.20
CA SER A 280 2.40 -11.48 5.78
C SER A 280 0.93 -11.08 5.74
N PHE A 281 0.06 -12.05 5.40
CA PHE A 281 -1.40 -11.94 5.36
C PHE A 281 -1.99 -13.09 6.20
N MET A 282 -2.56 -12.78 7.35
CA MET A 282 -2.81 -13.76 8.41
C MET A 282 -4.24 -13.72 8.94
N ASN A 283 -4.94 -14.85 8.88
CA ASN A 283 -6.29 -15.02 9.43
C ASN A 283 -7.34 -14.05 8.82
N ASP A 284 -7.15 -13.71 7.54
CA ASP A 284 -8.08 -12.87 6.78
C ASP A 284 -9.26 -13.69 6.24
N VAL A 285 -10.34 -13.06 5.74
CA VAL A 285 -11.37 -13.84 5.04
C VAL A 285 -10.81 -14.42 3.75
N ALA A 286 -10.16 -13.58 2.94
CA ALA A 286 -9.31 -13.96 1.81
C ALA A 286 -7.97 -13.24 1.94
N GLY A 287 -6.86 -13.85 1.51
CA GLY A 287 -5.54 -13.23 1.66
C GLY A 287 -5.29 -12.13 0.63
N ILE A 288 -4.84 -12.53 -0.56
CA ILE A 288 -4.48 -11.64 -1.67
C ILE A 288 -5.35 -11.96 -2.89
N ILE A 289 -5.91 -10.93 -3.53
CA ILE A 289 -6.64 -11.07 -4.80
C ILE A 289 -6.03 -10.12 -5.83
N LEU A 290 -5.61 -10.64 -6.98
CA LEU A 290 -5.35 -9.87 -8.18
C LEU A 290 -6.50 -10.08 -9.17
N TYR A 291 -7.22 -9.02 -9.53
CA TYR A 291 -8.32 -9.05 -10.48
C TYR A 291 -8.01 -8.16 -11.68
N ASN A 292 -8.05 -8.74 -12.89
CA ASN A 292 -7.68 -8.05 -14.13
C ASN A 292 -6.34 -7.33 -14.01
N ALA A 293 -5.35 -8.02 -13.45
CA ALA A 293 -4.00 -7.55 -13.29
C ALA A 293 -3.10 -7.99 -14.45
N TYR A 294 -2.00 -7.28 -14.64
CA TYR A 294 -1.01 -7.62 -15.65
C TYR A 294 0.41 -7.37 -15.16
N ASN A 295 1.31 -8.33 -15.44
CA ASN A 295 2.74 -8.23 -15.14
C ASN A 295 3.05 -7.88 -13.66
N SER A 296 2.24 -8.40 -12.74
CA SER A 296 2.37 -8.16 -11.30
C SER A 296 3.09 -9.31 -10.61
N GLN A 297 3.63 -9.06 -9.41
CA GLN A 297 4.45 -10.03 -8.68
C GLN A 297 4.06 -10.11 -7.21
N ILE A 298 3.89 -11.32 -6.70
CA ILE A 298 3.82 -11.66 -5.29
C ILE A 298 5.10 -12.43 -4.95
N LYS A 299 5.95 -11.91 -4.07
CA LYS A 299 7.28 -12.47 -3.81
C LYS A 299 7.63 -12.55 -2.33
N ASN A 300 8.13 -13.69 -1.87
CA ASN A 300 8.58 -13.84 -0.47
C ASN A 300 7.47 -13.47 0.54
N CYS A 301 6.22 -13.82 0.23
CA CYS A 301 5.08 -13.55 1.09
C CYS A 301 4.67 -14.80 1.87
N THR A 302 4.00 -14.59 3.00
CA THR A 302 3.30 -15.66 3.73
C THR A 302 1.82 -15.34 3.81
N VAL A 303 0.97 -16.22 3.29
CA VAL A 303 -0.48 -16.14 3.40
C VAL A 303 -0.99 -17.35 4.15
N SER A 304 -1.62 -17.16 5.31
CA SER A 304 -2.11 -18.32 6.07
C SER A 304 -3.31 -18.08 6.96
N GLY A 305 -4.04 -19.17 7.21
CA GLY A 305 -5.22 -19.17 8.07
C GLY A 305 -6.42 -18.44 7.47
N SER A 306 -6.39 -18.09 6.18
CA SER A 306 -7.53 -17.42 5.56
C SER A 306 -8.75 -18.33 5.51
N THR A 307 -9.95 -17.80 5.73
CA THR A 307 -11.17 -18.63 5.71
C THR A 307 -11.57 -19.10 4.31
N TYR A 308 -11.10 -18.41 3.27
CA TYR A 308 -11.28 -18.72 1.86
C TYR A 308 -9.94 -19.06 1.19
N SER A 309 -9.71 -18.63 -0.06
CA SER A 309 -8.42 -18.77 -0.74
C SER A 309 -7.35 -17.91 -0.07
N GLY A 310 -6.12 -18.44 -0.03
CA GLY A 310 -4.94 -17.66 0.33
C GLY A 310 -4.65 -16.61 -0.75
N ILE A 311 -4.36 -17.05 -1.97
CA ILE A 311 -4.08 -16.17 -3.11
C ILE A 311 -5.01 -16.49 -4.27
N SER A 312 -5.67 -15.49 -4.84
CA SER A 312 -6.46 -15.61 -6.07
C SER A 312 -5.92 -14.67 -7.15
N ILE A 313 -5.71 -15.21 -8.35
CA ILE A 313 -5.37 -14.48 -9.57
C ILE A 313 -6.54 -14.70 -10.52
N GLU A 314 -7.23 -13.63 -10.88
CA GLU A 314 -8.51 -13.67 -11.57
C GLU A 314 -8.48 -12.79 -12.82
N TYR A 315 -8.84 -13.34 -13.98
CA TYR A 315 -8.81 -12.61 -15.25
C TYR A 315 -7.48 -11.90 -15.55
N SER A 316 -6.36 -12.46 -15.08
CA SER A 316 -5.06 -11.79 -15.08
C SER A 316 -4.00 -12.60 -15.85
N SER A 317 -2.94 -11.94 -16.29
CA SER A 317 -1.89 -12.56 -17.11
C SER A 317 -0.50 -11.99 -16.88
N GLN A 318 0.52 -12.83 -17.15
CA GLN A 318 1.94 -12.51 -16.93
C GLN A 318 2.32 -12.20 -15.48
N ASP A 319 1.48 -12.59 -14.53
CA ASP A 319 1.76 -12.43 -13.11
C ASP A 319 2.67 -13.54 -12.58
N LYS A 320 3.41 -13.22 -11.53
CA LYS A 320 4.36 -14.16 -10.91
C LYS A 320 4.14 -14.28 -9.42
N ILE A 321 4.03 -15.51 -8.93
CA ILE A 321 4.03 -15.84 -7.51
C ILE A 321 5.32 -16.61 -7.23
N ILE A 322 6.24 -16.01 -6.48
CA ILE A 322 7.62 -16.49 -6.32
C ILE A 322 7.98 -16.59 -4.84
N ASP A 323 8.67 -17.68 -4.45
CA ASP A 323 9.22 -17.85 -3.10
C ASP A 323 8.17 -17.63 -1.99
N THR A 324 6.91 -17.99 -2.25
CA THR A 324 5.76 -17.62 -1.40
C THR A 324 5.16 -18.84 -0.71
N VAL A 325 4.74 -18.66 0.55
CA VAL A 325 4.07 -19.70 1.34
C VAL A 325 2.57 -19.39 1.40
N SER A 326 1.73 -20.33 0.97
CA SER A 326 0.27 -20.25 1.13
C SER A 326 -0.26 -21.52 1.81
N ARG A 327 -0.62 -21.40 3.09
CA ARG A 327 -0.92 -22.58 3.92
C ARG A 327 -2.10 -22.43 4.85
N ASP A 328 -2.67 -23.57 5.23
CA ASP A 328 -3.73 -23.67 6.24
C ASP A 328 -4.97 -22.82 5.89
N ASN A 329 -5.23 -22.58 4.60
CA ASN A 329 -6.37 -21.79 4.14
C ASN A 329 -7.62 -22.66 3.96
N GLY A 330 -8.78 -22.05 4.13
CA GLY A 330 -10.09 -22.71 4.12
C GLY A 330 -10.57 -23.15 2.73
N TYR A 331 -9.89 -22.73 1.66
CA TYR A 331 -10.19 -23.16 0.30
C TYR A 331 -8.93 -23.57 -0.48
N HIS A 332 -8.40 -22.67 -1.32
CA HIS A 332 -7.21 -22.92 -2.13
C HIS A 332 -5.96 -22.29 -1.50
N GLY A 333 -4.79 -22.89 -1.72
CA GLY A 333 -3.52 -22.19 -1.53
C GLY A 333 -3.38 -21.06 -2.56
N ILE A 334 -3.45 -21.43 -3.84
CA ILE A 334 -3.47 -20.51 -4.98
C ILE A 334 -4.61 -20.88 -5.94
N LEU A 335 -5.38 -19.90 -6.39
CA LEU A 335 -6.37 -20.01 -7.47
C LEU A 335 -5.93 -19.16 -8.66
N LEU A 336 -5.93 -19.75 -9.86
CA LEU A 336 -5.81 -19.08 -11.15
C LEU A 336 -7.15 -19.22 -11.90
N TYR A 337 -8.02 -18.22 -11.80
CA TYR A 337 -9.38 -18.24 -12.35
C TYR A 337 -9.44 -17.39 -13.63
N TYR A 338 -9.86 -17.97 -14.75
CA TYR A 338 -9.86 -17.30 -16.07
C TYR A 338 -8.54 -16.56 -16.38
N SER A 339 -7.44 -17.12 -15.92
CA SER A 339 -6.12 -16.49 -15.98
C SER A 339 -5.14 -17.36 -16.78
N ASP A 340 -4.24 -16.71 -17.50
CA ASP A 340 -3.33 -17.36 -18.44
C ASP A 340 -1.91 -16.79 -18.34
N SER A 341 -0.93 -17.56 -18.83
CA SER A 341 0.45 -17.10 -18.95
C SER A 341 1.10 -16.64 -17.62
N ASN A 342 0.65 -17.17 -16.48
CA ASN A 342 1.19 -16.84 -15.15
C ASN A 342 2.26 -17.84 -14.70
N GLU A 343 3.13 -17.42 -13.78
CA GLU A 343 4.18 -18.26 -13.19
C GLU A 343 4.00 -18.41 -11.68
N VAL A 344 3.98 -19.65 -11.19
CA VAL A 344 4.06 -20.00 -9.77
C VAL A 344 5.35 -20.78 -9.56
N LYS A 345 6.27 -20.23 -8.78
CA LYS A 345 7.64 -20.77 -8.67
C LYS A 345 8.16 -20.76 -7.25
N ASN A 346 8.82 -21.85 -6.84
CA ASN A 346 9.45 -21.97 -5.52
C ASN A 346 8.47 -21.74 -4.35
N CYS A 347 7.19 -22.08 -4.52
CA CYS A 347 6.18 -21.83 -3.51
C CYS A 347 5.93 -23.06 -2.63
N GLU A 348 5.54 -22.84 -1.38
CA GLU A 348 5.02 -23.89 -0.49
C GLU A 348 3.49 -23.75 -0.35
N LEU A 349 2.77 -24.76 -0.82
CA LEU A 349 1.30 -24.82 -0.81
C LEU A 349 0.86 -25.98 0.09
N ALA A 350 0.59 -25.69 1.36
CA ALA A 350 0.51 -26.72 2.40
C ALA A 350 -0.78 -26.67 3.22
N GLY A 351 -1.37 -27.83 3.54
CA GLY A 351 -2.44 -27.92 4.54
C GLY A 351 -3.77 -27.24 4.16
N ASN A 352 -3.93 -26.79 2.91
CA ASN A 352 -5.15 -26.10 2.48
C ASN A 352 -6.33 -27.08 2.43
N LYS A 353 -7.53 -26.60 2.79
CA LYS A 353 -8.70 -27.47 2.96
C LYS A 353 -9.18 -28.10 1.66
N TYR A 354 -8.94 -27.49 0.51
CA TYR A 354 -9.29 -28.07 -0.79
C TYR A 354 -8.05 -28.32 -1.63
N PHE A 355 -7.57 -27.29 -2.31
CA PHE A 355 -6.53 -27.45 -3.33
C PHE A 355 -5.25 -26.73 -2.94
N GLY A 356 -4.10 -27.32 -3.22
CA GLY A 356 -2.83 -26.59 -3.17
C GLY A 356 -2.84 -25.49 -4.23
N ILE A 357 -3.07 -25.90 -5.48
CA ILE A 357 -3.28 -25.01 -6.63
C ILE A 357 -4.52 -25.42 -7.44
N ASP A 358 -5.32 -24.44 -7.82
CA ASP A 358 -6.48 -24.57 -8.70
C ASP A 358 -6.28 -23.71 -9.95
N ILE A 359 -6.35 -24.31 -11.13
CA ILE A 359 -6.34 -23.60 -12.42
C ILE A 359 -7.68 -23.87 -13.11
N TYR A 360 -8.51 -22.82 -13.17
CA TYR A 360 -9.91 -22.93 -13.50
C TYR A 360 -10.29 -22.00 -14.64
N LYS A 361 -10.74 -22.59 -15.77
CA LYS A 361 -11.30 -21.90 -16.95
C LYS A 361 -10.39 -20.84 -17.59
N GLY A 362 -9.08 -21.04 -17.60
CA GLY A 362 -8.13 -20.18 -18.31
C GLY A 362 -7.85 -20.63 -19.75
N GLU A 363 -7.31 -19.74 -20.58
CA GLU A 363 -6.73 -20.15 -21.87
C GLU A 363 -5.44 -20.97 -21.71
N GLY A 364 -4.90 -20.97 -20.48
CA GLY A 364 -3.83 -21.80 -19.96
C GLY A 364 -2.44 -21.20 -20.15
N ASN A 365 -1.45 -21.99 -20.55
CA ASN A 365 -0.03 -21.58 -20.55
C ASN A 365 0.49 -21.13 -19.16
N ASN A 366 -0.17 -21.53 -18.08
CA ASN A 366 0.34 -21.25 -16.74
C ASN A 366 1.48 -22.22 -16.41
N ASN A 367 2.44 -21.76 -15.62
CA ASN A 367 3.66 -22.49 -15.33
C ASN A 367 3.86 -22.62 -13.81
N VAL A 368 3.84 -23.85 -13.30
CA VAL A 368 4.01 -24.18 -11.89
C VAL A 368 5.27 -25.03 -11.73
N ARG A 369 6.31 -24.49 -11.09
CA ARG A 369 7.62 -25.18 -10.98
C ARG A 369 8.29 -25.03 -9.63
N TYR A 370 9.05 -26.04 -9.24
CA TYR A 370 9.86 -26.02 -8.01
C TYR A 370 9.03 -25.75 -6.76
N CYS A 371 7.74 -26.02 -6.80
CA CYS A 371 6.84 -25.83 -5.67
C CYS A 371 6.79 -27.11 -4.83
N THR A 372 6.59 -26.93 -3.52
CA THR A 372 6.24 -28.01 -2.60
C THR A 372 4.74 -27.92 -2.30
N ILE A 373 3.98 -28.86 -2.85
CA ILE A 373 2.52 -28.93 -2.77
C ILE A 373 2.17 -30.14 -1.91
N LYS A 374 1.80 -29.91 -0.65
CA LYS A 374 1.69 -30.99 0.32
C LYS A 374 0.48 -30.89 1.24
N GLU A 375 -0.01 -32.03 1.71
CA GLU A 375 -0.99 -32.10 2.79
C GLU A 375 -2.30 -31.32 2.52
N ASN A 376 -2.60 -31.06 1.23
CA ASN A 376 -3.86 -30.43 0.85
C ASN A 376 -4.96 -31.48 0.82
N LYS A 377 -6.08 -31.20 1.50
CA LYS A 377 -7.04 -32.26 1.87
C LYS A 377 -7.78 -32.87 0.68
N ALA A 378 -8.05 -32.09 -0.37
CA ALA A 378 -8.75 -32.60 -1.55
C ALA A 378 -7.77 -32.95 -2.68
N CYS A 379 -7.01 -31.97 -3.20
CA CYS A 379 -6.03 -32.20 -4.27
C CYS A 379 -4.78 -31.34 -4.08
N GLY A 380 -3.62 -31.81 -4.51
CA GLY A 380 -2.44 -30.96 -4.67
C GLY A 380 -2.67 -29.98 -5.81
N VAL A 381 -2.97 -30.49 -7.00
CA VAL A 381 -3.20 -29.72 -8.23
C VAL A 381 -4.57 -30.05 -8.82
N TYR A 382 -5.40 -29.05 -9.07
CA TYR A 382 -6.67 -29.20 -9.77
C TYR A 382 -6.67 -28.36 -11.06
N LEU A 383 -7.08 -28.98 -12.17
CA LEU A 383 -7.20 -28.31 -13.48
C LEU A 383 -8.60 -28.52 -14.05
N PHE A 384 -9.26 -27.44 -14.47
CA PHE A 384 -10.58 -27.51 -15.08
C PHE A 384 -10.70 -26.57 -16.29
N GLU A 385 -11.05 -27.11 -17.45
CA GLU A 385 -11.26 -26.37 -18.70
C GLU A 385 -10.07 -25.43 -19.07
N THR A 386 -8.84 -25.97 -19.05
CA THR A 386 -7.60 -25.24 -19.36
C THR A 386 -6.64 -26.06 -20.24
N LYS A 387 -5.68 -25.43 -20.91
CA LYS A 387 -4.79 -26.09 -21.89
C LYS A 387 -3.35 -25.58 -21.84
N ASN A 388 -2.41 -26.46 -22.17
CA ASN A 388 -0.98 -26.12 -22.28
C ASN A 388 -0.35 -25.62 -20.96
N ASP A 389 -0.94 -25.93 -19.81
CA ASP A 389 -0.32 -25.65 -18.53
C ASP A 389 0.86 -26.59 -18.29
N VAL A 390 1.92 -26.06 -17.69
CA VAL A 390 3.15 -26.78 -17.37
C VAL A 390 3.28 -26.84 -15.86
N ILE A 391 3.12 -28.03 -15.29
CA ILE A 391 3.20 -28.29 -13.85
C ILE A 391 4.35 -29.27 -13.65
N ASN A 392 5.60 -28.84 -13.79
CA ASN A 392 6.76 -29.74 -13.76
C ASN A 392 7.78 -29.34 -12.70
N TYR A 393 8.62 -30.29 -12.32
CA TYR A 393 9.64 -30.10 -11.28
C TYR A 393 9.09 -29.69 -9.91
N ASN A 394 7.92 -30.21 -9.50
CA ASN A 394 7.32 -29.97 -8.19
C ASN A 394 7.39 -31.20 -7.28
N ASN A 395 7.38 -30.97 -5.97
CA ASN A 395 7.14 -32.00 -4.96
C ASN A 395 5.65 -32.03 -4.64
N ILE A 396 4.92 -33.05 -5.11
CA ILE A 396 3.48 -33.23 -4.88
C ILE A 396 3.29 -34.44 -3.97
N ILE A 397 3.10 -34.20 -2.68
CA ILE A 397 3.21 -35.25 -1.65
C ILE A 397 2.12 -35.17 -0.57
N ASN A 398 1.64 -36.31 -0.12
CA ASN A 398 0.65 -36.45 0.96
C ASN A 398 -0.64 -35.63 0.74
N ASN A 399 -1.09 -35.46 -0.50
CA ASN A 399 -2.36 -34.81 -0.81
C ASN A 399 -3.50 -35.84 -0.92
N GLY A 400 -4.75 -35.39 -0.84
CA GLY A 400 -5.91 -36.27 -1.07
C GLY A 400 -5.90 -36.91 -2.47
N TRP A 401 -5.64 -36.08 -3.48
CA TRP A 401 -5.24 -36.43 -4.84
C TRP A 401 -3.94 -35.71 -5.17
N GLY A 402 -2.99 -36.32 -5.87
CA GLY A 402 -1.81 -35.61 -6.37
C GLY A 402 -2.21 -34.57 -7.40
N MET A 403 -2.93 -35.03 -8.44
CA MET A 403 -3.46 -34.14 -9.47
C MET A 403 -4.79 -34.65 -10.04
N PHE A 404 -5.76 -33.75 -10.18
CA PHE A 404 -7.05 -34.03 -10.83
C PHE A 404 -7.26 -33.10 -12.03
N VAL A 405 -7.52 -33.67 -13.20
CA VAL A 405 -7.56 -32.94 -14.47
C VAL A 405 -8.89 -33.18 -15.19
N ASN A 406 -9.65 -32.12 -15.46
CA ASN A 406 -10.97 -32.21 -16.08
C ASN A 406 -11.12 -31.30 -17.30
N ASN A 407 -11.39 -31.90 -18.45
CA ASN A 407 -11.44 -31.22 -19.75
C ASN A 407 -10.20 -30.34 -20.00
N SER A 408 -9.02 -30.84 -19.59
CA SER A 408 -7.78 -30.06 -19.58
C SER A 408 -6.57 -30.83 -20.12
N ILE A 409 -5.57 -30.08 -20.60
CA ILE A 409 -4.32 -30.63 -21.14
C ILE A 409 -3.13 -30.03 -20.39
N ALA A 410 -2.29 -30.88 -19.80
CA ALA A 410 -1.13 -30.43 -19.01
C ALA A 410 0.13 -31.30 -19.19
N ASP A 411 1.29 -30.66 -19.03
CA ASP A 411 2.59 -31.31 -18.89
C ASP A 411 2.99 -31.36 -17.40
N ALA A 412 2.90 -32.54 -16.81
CA ALA A 412 3.23 -32.85 -15.42
C ALA A 412 4.47 -33.76 -15.27
N ARG A 413 5.36 -33.77 -16.27
CA ARG A 413 6.61 -34.54 -16.21
C ARG A 413 7.54 -33.98 -15.13
N TYR A 414 8.47 -34.80 -14.68
CA TYR A 414 9.54 -34.44 -13.75
C TYR A 414 9.08 -33.99 -12.36
N ASN A 415 7.80 -34.16 -12.00
CA ASN A 415 7.37 -34.01 -10.60
C ASN A 415 7.78 -35.22 -9.77
N TYR A 416 8.02 -35.00 -8.48
CA TYR A 416 8.10 -36.05 -7.48
C TYR A 416 6.73 -36.25 -6.83
N TRP A 417 6.27 -37.50 -6.76
CA TRP A 417 4.91 -37.86 -6.31
C TRP A 417 4.91 -38.61 -4.97
N GLY A 418 5.92 -38.38 -4.14
CA GLY A 418 6.09 -39.08 -2.87
C GLY A 418 6.62 -40.52 -2.98
N SER A 419 6.88 -40.99 -4.20
CA SER A 419 7.34 -42.35 -4.49
C SER A 419 8.22 -42.43 -5.73
N ILE A 420 9.25 -43.28 -5.68
CA ILE A 420 10.11 -43.59 -6.83
C ILE A 420 9.33 -44.28 -7.97
N PHE A 421 8.20 -44.91 -7.65
CA PHE A 421 7.33 -45.57 -8.62
C PHE A 421 6.37 -44.59 -9.32
N GLY A 422 6.46 -43.30 -8.99
CA GLY A 422 5.63 -42.25 -9.57
C GLY A 422 4.32 -42.07 -8.81
N PRO A 423 3.30 -41.47 -9.45
CA PRO A 423 2.03 -41.19 -8.80
C PRO A 423 1.36 -42.48 -8.29
N LEU A 424 1.07 -42.52 -6.99
CA LEU A 424 0.51 -43.69 -6.32
C LEU A 424 -0.92 -43.94 -6.78
N THR A 425 -1.20 -45.14 -7.30
CA THR A 425 -2.53 -45.60 -7.73
C THR A 425 -3.18 -44.71 -8.79
N PHE A 426 -3.25 -45.18 -10.03
CA PHE A 426 -4.10 -44.58 -11.05
C PHE A 426 -5.57 -44.67 -10.60
N GLY A 427 -6.05 -43.65 -9.90
CA GLY A 427 -7.46 -43.49 -9.62
C GLY A 427 -8.04 -44.18 -8.39
N LEU A 428 -7.25 -44.43 -7.34
CA LEU A 428 -7.82 -44.92 -6.08
C LEU A 428 -7.78 -43.84 -4.99
N PHE A 429 -6.64 -43.42 -4.41
CA PHE A 429 -6.55 -42.27 -3.46
C PHE A 429 -5.07 -41.86 -3.25
N GLY A 430 -4.80 -40.67 -2.69
CA GLY A 430 -3.44 -40.20 -2.33
C GLY A 430 -2.75 -39.38 -3.43
N ASP A 431 -1.43 -39.43 -3.57
CA ASP A 431 -0.68 -38.66 -4.59
C ASP A 431 -0.85 -39.16 -6.05
N GLY A 432 -1.96 -39.83 -6.34
CA GLY A 432 -2.33 -40.32 -7.66
C GLY A 432 -2.76 -39.21 -8.62
N ILE A 433 -2.75 -39.55 -9.92
CA ILE A 433 -3.27 -38.68 -10.98
C ILE A 433 -4.59 -39.28 -11.49
N TRP A 434 -5.61 -38.44 -11.62
CA TRP A 434 -6.87 -38.78 -12.28
C TRP A 434 -7.21 -37.75 -13.37
N TRP A 435 -7.80 -38.20 -14.48
CA TRP A 435 -8.34 -37.28 -15.48
C TRP A 435 -9.60 -37.80 -16.16
N THR A 436 -10.46 -36.87 -16.59
CA THR A 436 -11.74 -37.18 -17.27
C THR A 436 -11.56 -37.40 -18.78
N LYS A 437 -12.57 -37.98 -19.44
CA LYS A 437 -12.59 -38.15 -20.90
C LYS A 437 -12.45 -36.80 -21.61
N GLY A 438 -11.48 -36.69 -22.52
CA GLY A 438 -11.14 -35.45 -23.23
C GLY A 438 -9.91 -34.74 -22.65
N SER A 439 -9.49 -35.10 -21.43
CA SER A 439 -8.27 -34.59 -20.81
C SER A 439 -7.04 -35.37 -21.25
N LYS A 440 -5.86 -34.73 -21.19
CA LYS A 440 -4.57 -35.38 -21.44
C LYS A 440 -3.50 -34.87 -20.49
N VAL A 441 -2.82 -35.79 -19.80
CA VAL A 441 -1.72 -35.48 -18.91
C VAL A 441 -0.45 -36.21 -19.37
N SER A 442 0.63 -35.47 -19.59
CA SER A 442 1.95 -36.05 -19.78
C SER A 442 2.68 -36.05 -18.44
N PHE A 443 2.91 -37.20 -17.81
CA PHE A 443 3.52 -37.26 -16.47
C PHE A 443 4.79 -38.11 -16.39
N PHE A 444 5.07 -38.94 -17.40
CA PHE A 444 6.33 -39.68 -17.53
C PHE A 444 7.31 -38.95 -18.46
N PRO A 445 8.61 -38.86 -18.10
CA PRO A 445 9.23 -39.36 -16.87
C PRO A 445 8.85 -38.52 -15.63
N TRP A 446 8.82 -39.14 -14.45
CA TRP A 446 8.68 -38.47 -13.15
C TRP A 446 10.02 -38.46 -12.40
N ALA A 447 10.16 -37.62 -11.38
CA ALA A 447 11.36 -37.55 -10.55
C ALA A 447 11.42 -38.73 -9.57
N LEU A 448 12.62 -39.29 -9.36
CA LEU A 448 12.86 -40.43 -8.47
C LEU A 448 13.20 -40.02 -7.03
N ALA A 449 13.28 -38.73 -6.74
CA ALA A 449 13.55 -38.18 -5.43
C ALA A 449 12.94 -36.78 -5.33
N GLU A 450 12.79 -36.29 -4.10
CA GLU A 450 12.40 -34.91 -3.84
C GLU A 450 13.34 -33.91 -4.52
N ILE A 451 12.73 -32.87 -5.04
CA ILE A 451 13.36 -31.78 -5.77
C ILE A 451 13.77 -30.73 -4.74
N LYS A 452 15.04 -30.33 -4.79
CA LYS A 452 15.67 -29.42 -3.83
C LYS A 452 15.49 -27.96 -4.21
#